data_AF-A0A922JKA5-F1
#
_entry.id   AF-A0A922JKA5-F1
#
_cell.length_a   1.000
_cell.length_b   1.000
_cell.length_c   1.000
_cell.angle_alpha   90.00
_cell.angle_beta   90.00
_cell.angle_gamma   90.00
#
_symmetry.space_group_name_H-M   'P 1'
#
loop_
_entity.id
_entity.type
_entity.pdbx_description
1 polymer ?
#
loop_
_entity_poly.entity_id
_entity_poly.type
_entity_poly.pdbx_seq_one_letter_code
_entity_poly.pdbx_strand_id
1 'polypeptide(L)'
;MVLVTEGDAVVISVKNLSGIVYLNADGSWNCESGNKHQTERLPDPLMETKKQASILESYLEQRGVALPEGYFSCKVVLPNPNLRIIPSSDFPSEVITYDQWVQQKPEPKRMFSGWLKGGFRGGKKEMQESIHEKLNFILRTAPMWDRVELQGNKYVLGEFLEFMGKQEDIQALKNIKRSKVSRLIIKKRSWFGLTPYMLQVLYSPRDYRSEGTSDSEWKELTVRSSTEVFFRPENSTKVHKSKLSSIISLSLTA
;
A
#
# COMPACT_ATOMS: atom_id res chain seq x y z
N MET A 1 -2.27 5.04 1.77
CA MET A 1 -0.87 4.88 1.28
C MET A 1 -0.14 6.18 1.54
N VAL A 2 1.15 6.15 1.87
CA VAL A 2 1.97 7.37 2.04
C VAL A 2 3.06 7.35 0.99
N LEU A 3 3.15 8.40 0.20
CA LEU A 3 4.26 8.65 -0.72
C LEU A 3 5.19 9.66 -0.05
N VAL A 4 6.47 9.32 0.10
CA VAL A 4 7.47 10.22 0.69
C VAL A 4 8.45 10.63 -0.40
N THR A 5 8.68 11.93 -0.54
CA THR A 5 9.74 12.49 -1.39
C THR A 5 10.80 13.18 -0.52
N GLU A 6 11.85 13.73 -1.14
CA GLU A 6 12.90 14.47 -0.42
C GLU A 6 12.40 15.75 0.27
N GLY A 7 11.22 16.28 -0.11
CA GLY A 7 10.73 17.56 0.40
C GLY A 7 9.31 17.56 0.96
N ASP A 8 8.56 16.48 0.78
CA ASP A 8 7.18 16.37 1.23
C ASP A 8 6.74 14.92 1.46
N ALA A 9 5.56 14.76 2.06
CA ALA A 9 4.87 13.48 2.10
C ALA A 9 3.39 13.64 1.75
N VAL A 10 2.86 12.70 0.96
CA VAL A 10 1.49 12.71 0.47
C VAL A 10 0.74 11.50 0.99
N VAL A 11 -0.34 11.72 1.73
CA VAL A 11 -1.27 10.68 2.15
C VAL A 11 -2.31 10.49 1.04
N ILE A 12 -2.26 9.33 0.40
CA ILE A 12 -3.09 8.98 -0.75
C ILE A 12 -4.14 7.95 -0.31
N SER A 13 -5.40 8.30 -0.56
CA SER A 13 -6.56 7.42 -0.45
C SER A 13 -7.08 7.10 -1.85
N VAL A 14 -7.30 5.84 -2.16
CA VAL A 14 -7.81 5.41 -3.47
C VAL A 14 -9.22 4.89 -3.29
N LYS A 15 -10.19 5.45 -4.02
CA LYS A 15 -11.59 5.02 -3.99
C LYS A 15 -12.00 4.55 -5.39
N ASN A 16 -12.15 3.24 -5.55
CA ASN A 16 -12.58 2.64 -6.81
C ASN A 16 -14.11 2.66 -6.94
N LEU A 17 -14.67 3.84 -7.19
CA LEU A 17 -16.11 4.06 -7.38
C LEU A 17 -16.49 3.89 -8.85
N SER A 18 -17.75 3.60 -9.15
CA SER A 18 -18.28 3.47 -10.51
C SER A 18 -19.68 4.07 -10.62
N GLY A 19 -20.05 4.60 -11.78
CA GLY A 19 -21.38 5.19 -11.98
C GLY A 19 -21.33 6.70 -11.80
N ILE A 20 -22.32 7.29 -11.13
CA ILE A 20 -22.45 8.74 -10.96
C ILE A 20 -22.24 9.13 -9.50
N VAL A 21 -21.37 10.10 -9.24
CA VAL A 21 -21.17 10.66 -7.90
C VAL A 21 -21.71 12.08 -7.81
N TYR A 22 -22.46 12.33 -6.74
CA TYR A 22 -23.01 13.62 -6.37
C TYR A 22 -22.39 14.08 -5.05
N LEU A 23 -21.97 15.34 -4.99
CA LEU A 23 -21.53 15.98 -3.75
C LEU A 23 -22.76 16.53 -3.02
N ASN A 24 -22.95 16.15 -1.76
CA ASN A 24 -23.97 16.73 -0.90
C ASN A 24 -23.44 18.02 -0.24
N ALA A 25 -24.35 18.89 0.20
CA ALA A 25 -24.00 20.15 0.88
C ALA A 25 -23.23 19.95 2.20
N ASP A 26 -23.31 18.76 2.79
CA ASP A 26 -22.57 18.37 3.99
C ASP A 26 -21.18 17.75 3.70
N GLY A 27 -20.75 17.75 2.44
CA GLY A 27 -19.47 17.16 1.98
C GLY A 27 -19.50 15.65 1.76
N SER A 28 -20.59 14.96 2.13
CA SER A 28 -20.74 13.52 1.86
C SER A 28 -21.01 13.24 0.38
N TRP A 29 -20.70 12.02 -0.07
CA TRP A 29 -20.81 11.65 -1.48
C TRP A 29 -21.92 10.63 -1.65
N ASN A 30 -22.83 10.86 -2.59
CA ASN A 30 -23.79 9.83 -3.01
C ASN A 30 -23.27 9.19 -4.30
N CYS A 31 -23.14 7.87 -4.30
CA CYS A 31 -22.71 7.09 -5.46
C CYS A 31 -23.90 6.28 -6.00
N GLU A 32 -24.32 6.58 -7.22
CA GLU A 32 -25.31 5.78 -7.95
C GLU A 32 -24.60 4.79 -8.87
N SER A 33 -24.70 3.51 -8.54
CA SER A 33 -24.16 2.44 -9.38
C SER A 33 -25.16 2.07 -10.46
N GLY A 34 -24.75 2.09 -11.74
CA GLY A 34 -25.65 1.89 -12.88
C GLY A 34 -26.39 0.54 -12.95
N ASN A 35 -26.04 -0.43 -12.11
CA ASN A 35 -26.64 -1.78 -12.12
C ASN A 35 -27.62 -2.05 -10.96
N LYS A 36 -27.80 -1.12 -10.02
CA LYS A 36 -28.75 -1.25 -8.91
C LYS A 36 -29.32 0.13 -8.61
N HIS A 37 -30.64 0.28 -8.46
CA HIS A 37 -31.29 1.51 -7.99
C HIS A 37 -30.97 1.84 -6.51
N GLN A 38 -29.74 1.59 -6.07
CA GLN A 38 -29.29 1.78 -4.71
C GLN A 38 -28.21 2.87 -4.72
N THR A 39 -28.58 4.03 -4.22
CA THR A 39 -27.66 5.12 -3.93
C THR A 39 -26.90 4.78 -2.66
N GLU A 40 -25.59 4.57 -2.78
CA GLU A 40 -24.73 4.37 -1.61
C GLU A 40 -24.25 5.73 -1.12
N ARG A 41 -24.53 6.03 0.15
CA ARG A 41 -24.00 7.23 0.81
C ARG A 41 -22.64 6.92 1.38
N LEU A 42 -21.62 7.55 0.82
CA LEU A 42 -20.24 7.44 1.24
C LEU A 42 -19.88 8.66 2.12
N PRO A 43 -19.15 8.46 3.24
CA PRO A 43 -18.60 9.57 3.99
C PRO A 43 -17.59 10.34 3.13
N ASP A 44 -17.37 11.62 3.45
CA ASP A 44 -16.43 12.46 2.71
C ASP A 44 -15.03 11.79 2.70
N PRO A 45 -14.57 11.31 1.53
CA PRO A 45 -13.30 10.61 1.44
C PRO A 45 -12.11 11.53 1.71
N LEU A 46 -12.25 12.85 1.51
CA LEU A 46 -11.20 13.81 1.81
C LEU A 46 -11.07 14.00 3.33
N MET A 47 -12.18 14.14 4.05
CA MET A 47 -12.16 14.24 5.51
C MET A 47 -11.63 12.97 6.17
N GLU A 48 -12.01 11.79 5.66
CA GLU A 48 -11.43 10.54 6.13
C GLU A 48 -9.91 10.51 5.89
N THR A 49 -9.46 10.92 4.71
CA THR A 49 -8.02 10.95 4.39
C THR A 49 -7.25 11.95 5.27
N LYS A 50 -7.82 13.13 5.52
CA LYS A 50 -7.25 14.14 6.43
C LYS A 50 -7.13 13.60 7.85
N LYS A 51 -8.16 12.90 8.34
CA LYS A 51 -8.11 12.24 9.65
C LYS A 51 -6.99 11.21 9.72
N GLN A 52 -6.83 10.38 8.69
CA GLN A 52 -5.73 9.41 8.63
C GLN A 52 -4.36 10.10 8.58
N ALA A 53 -4.24 11.23 7.89
CA ALA A 53 -3.02 12.03 7.87
C ALA A 53 -2.69 12.62 9.25
N SER A 54 -3.67 13.15 9.98
CA SER A 54 -3.46 13.64 11.34
C SER A 54 -3.03 12.53 12.31
N ILE A 55 -3.61 11.33 12.19
CA ILE A 55 -3.18 10.17 13.00
C ILE A 55 -1.72 9.81 12.70
N LEU A 56 -1.35 9.80 11.42
CA LEU A 56 0.02 9.52 11.00
C LEU A 56 1.00 10.59 11.51
N GLU A 57 0.63 11.86 11.42
CA GLU A 57 1.42 12.98 11.91
C GLU A 57 1.66 12.87 13.41
N SER A 58 0.62 12.63 14.21
CA SER A 58 0.76 12.37 15.65
C SER A 58 1.64 11.15 15.95
N TYR A 59 1.56 10.09 15.15
CA TYR A 59 2.44 8.92 15.30
C TYR A 59 3.91 9.27 15.04
N LEU A 60 4.19 10.11 14.03
CA LEU A 60 5.55 10.54 13.71
C LEU A 60 6.13 11.48 14.77
N GLU A 61 5.31 12.39 15.30
CA GLU A 61 5.69 13.27 16.42
C GLU A 61 6.06 12.44 17.66
N GLN A 62 5.26 11.43 18.00
CA GLN A 62 5.55 10.49 19.10
C GLN A 62 6.84 9.70 18.88
N ARG A 63 7.27 9.53 17.63
CA ARG A 63 8.54 8.90 17.25
C ARG A 63 9.68 9.91 17.09
N GLY A 64 9.49 11.16 17.51
CA GLY A 64 10.53 12.18 17.53
C GLY A 64 10.76 12.90 16.20
N VAL A 65 9.83 12.80 15.26
CA VAL A 65 9.86 13.55 13.99
C VAL A 65 8.78 14.62 14.02
N ALA A 66 9.19 15.85 14.29
CA ALA A 66 8.35 17.03 14.12
C ALA A 66 8.47 17.49 12.66
N LEU A 67 7.36 17.45 11.92
CA LEU A 67 7.34 17.87 10.53
C LEU A 67 7.05 19.37 10.42
N PRO A 68 7.65 20.08 9.44
CA PRO A 68 7.27 21.45 9.15
C PRO A 68 5.80 21.54 8.75
N GLU A 69 5.16 22.67 9.07
CA GLU A 69 3.81 22.96 8.60
C GLU A 69 3.75 22.87 7.06
N GLY A 70 2.72 22.18 6.55
CA GLY A 70 2.52 21.95 5.12
C GLY A 70 3.39 20.83 4.50
N TYR A 71 4.18 20.10 5.29
CA TYR A 71 4.95 18.96 4.80
C TYR A 71 4.06 17.78 4.37
N PHE A 72 2.94 17.57 5.08
CA PHE A 72 1.92 16.60 4.70
C PHE A 72 0.85 17.22 3.81
N SER A 73 0.56 16.54 2.70
CA SER A 73 -0.63 16.82 1.90
C SER A 73 -1.50 15.57 1.76
N CYS A 74 -2.80 15.78 1.52
CA CYS A 74 -3.77 14.71 1.33
C CYS A 74 -4.27 14.71 -0.10
N LYS A 75 -4.39 13.52 -0.71
CA LYS A 75 -4.98 13.34 -2.03
C LYS A 75 -5.94 12.15 -2.05
N VAL A 76 -7.05 12.30 -2.75
CA VAL A 76 -8.00 11.22 -3.03
C VAL A 76 -7.97 10.91 -4.51
N VAL A 77 -7.70 9.65 -4.90
CA VAL A 77 -7.63 9.24 -6.30
C VAL A 77 -8.84 8.38 -6.66
N LEU A 78 -9.49 8.72 -7.76
CA LEU A 78 -10.66 8.04 -8.32
C LEU A 78 -10.27 7.41 -9.67
N PRO A 79 -9.68 6.21 -9.68
CA PRO A 79 -9.02 5.67 -10.87
C PRO A 79 -9.97 4.99 -11.86
N ASN A 80 -11.28 5.04 -11.67
CA ASN A 80 -12.23 4.32 -12.52
C ASN A 80 -12.70 5.19 -13.70
N PRO A 81 -12.46 4.80 -14.96
CA PRO A 81 -12.94 5.54 -16.14
C PRO A 81 -14.47 5.60 -16.24
N ASN A 82 -15.17 4.63 -15.63
CA ASN A 82 -16.64 4.58 -15.66
C ASN A 82 -17.29 5.48 -14.59
N LEU A 83 -16.49 6.26 -13.87
CA LEU A 83 -16.99 7.23 -12.89
C LEU A 83 -17.28 8.56 -13.57
N ARG A 84 -18.51 9.03 -13.44
CA ARG A 84 -18.94 10.36 -13.87
C ARG A 84 -19.19 11.20 -12.62
N ILE A 85 -18.52 12.35 -12.57
CA ILE A 85 -18.72 13.34 -11.52
C ILE A 85 -19.53 14.45 -12.13
N ILE A 86 -20.70 14.73 -11.55
CA ILE A 86 -21.49 15.88 -11.97
C ILE A 86 -20.85 17.10 -11.32
N PRO A 87 -20.31 18.04 -12.10
CA PRO A 87 -19.56 19.15 -11.54
C PRO A 87 -20.49 20.06 -10.74
N SER A 88 -20.26 20.14 -9.43
CA SER A 88 -20.57 21.34 -8.65
C SER A 88 -19.34 22.23 -8.64
N SER A 89 -19.52 23.54 -8.47
CA SER A 89 -18.43 24.51 -8.28
C SER A 89 -17.51 24.19 -7.08
N ASP A 90 -17.93 23.24 -6.24
CA ASP A 90 -17.35 22.98 -4.91
C ASP A 90 -16.56 21.68 -4.88
N PHE A 91 -16.18 21.12 -6.04
CA PHE A 91 -15.43 19.87 -6.08
C PHE A 91 -13.98 20.08 -5.59
N PRO A 92 -13.49 19.33 -4.59
CA PRO A 92 -12.19 19.60 -3.98
C PRO A 92 -11.01 19.37 -4.93
N SER A 93 -10.03 20.27 -4.90
CA SER A 93 -8.79 20.20 -5.71
C SER A 93 -7.86 19.03 -5.35
N GLU A 94 -8.07 18.45 -4.17
CA GLU A 94 -7.35 17.32 -3.62
C GLU A 94 -7.85 15.98 -4.18
N VAL A 95 -8.98 15.98 -4.89
CA VAL A 95 -9.52 14.81 -5.55
C VAL A 95 -9.04 14.76 -7.00
N ILE A 96 -8.39 13.66 -7.36
CA ILE A 96 -7.86 13.40 -8.70
C ILE A 96 -8.77 12.40 -9.40
N THR A 97 -9.38 12.81 -10.51
CA THR A 97 -10.24 11.95 -11.33
C THR A 97 -9.42 11.08 -12.28
N TYR A 98 -10.07 10.07 -12.89
CA TYR A 98 -9.42 9.22 -13.89
C TYR A 98 -8.81 10.04 -15.04
N ASP A 99 -9.55 11.02 -15.57
CA ASP A 99 -9.08 11.84 -16.70
C ASP A 99 -7.84 12.67 -16.31
N GLN A 100 -7.86 13.27 -15.12
CA GLN A 100 -6.71 13.99 -14.58
C GLN A 100 -5.52 13.08 -14.32
N TRP A 101 -5.76 11.86 -13.82
CA TRP A 101 -4.72 10.86 -13.58
C TRP A 101 -4.08 10.36 -14.88
N VAL A 102 -4.86 10.08 -15.91
CA VAL A 102 -4.35 9.61 -17.21
C VAL A 102 -3.54 10.69 -17.95
N GLN A 103 -3.89 11.96 -17.76
CA GLN A 103 -3.14 13.09 -18.30
C GLN A 103 -1.78 13.30 -17.61
N GLN A 104 -1.61 12.77 -16.39
CA GLN A 104 -0.34 12.78 -15.69
C GLN A 104 0.55 11.64 -16.23
N LYS A 105 1.31 11.90 -17.29
CA LYS A 105 2.32 10.96 -17.78
C LYS A 105 3.43 10.77 -16.73
N PRO A 106 3.96 9.55 -16.53
CA PRO A 106 5.20 9.35 -15.79
C PRO A 106 6.35 9.94 -16.61
N GLU A 107 6.82 11.13 -16.25
CA GLU A 107 8.06 11.65 -16.81
C GLU A 107 9.24 10.74 -16.45
N PRO A 108 10.24 10.59 -17.35
CA PRO A 108 11.39 9.76 -17.08
C PRO A 108 12.13 10.26 -15.84
N LYS A 109 12.54 9.29 -15.00
CA LYS A 109 13.34 9.41 -13.78
C LYS A 109 14.34 10.57 -13.84
N ARG A 110 13.92 11.76 -13.39
CA ARG A 110 14.74 12.88 -12.88
C ARG A 110 13.97 14.18 -12.60
N MET A 111 12.63 14.21 -12.75
CA MET A 111 11.86 15.44 -12.54
C MET A 111 10.51 15.18 -11.84
N PHE A 112 10.54 14.83 -10.56
CA PHE A 112 9.41 15.17 -9.67
C PHE A 112 9.48 16.63 -9.18
N SER A 113 10.42 17.43 -9.70
CA SER A 113 10.70 18.82 -9.30
C SER A 113 9.75 19.87 -9.90
N GLY A 114 8.80 19.49 -10.77
CA GLY A 114 7.90 20.43 -11.45
C GLY A 114 6.59 20.71 -10.70
N TRP A 115 6.11 19.78 -9.87
CA TRP A 115 4.79 19.87 -9.22
C TRP A 115 4.88 20.56 -7.84
N LEU A 116 5.98 20.37 -7.12
CA LEU A 116 6.11 20.81 -5.72
C LEU A 116 6.78 22.18 -5.56
N LYS A 117 6.36 23.18 -6.33
CA LYS A 117 6.82 24.57 -6.11
C LYS A 117 6.09 25.23 -4.95
N GLY A 118 6.34 24.72 -3.74
CA GLY A 118 6.26 25.47 -2.49
C GLY A 118 7.69 25.82 -2.06
N GLY A 119 8.08 27.09 -2.21
CA GLY A 119 9.49 27.50 -2.11
C GLY A 119 10.08 27.39 -0.70
N PHE A 120 11.23 26.73 -0.57
CA PHE A 120 12.18 27.01 0.50
C PHE A 120 13.64 26.94 0.02
N ARG A 121 14.37 28.03 0.29
CA ARG A 121 15.75 28.31 -0.15
C ARG A 121 16.81 27.46 0.59
N GLY A 122 17.68 26.82 -0.19
CA GLY A 122 19.15 26.98 -0.15
C GLY A 122 19.99 26.50 1.04
N GLY A 123 19.45 26.37 2.26
CA GLY A 123 20.21 25.93 3.46
C GLY A 123 19.68 24.67 4.14
N LYS A 124 18.61 24.07 3.59
CA LYS A 124 17.79 23.01 4.20
C LYS A 124 18.14 21.58 3.75
N LYS A 125 19.15 21.36 2.90
CA LYS A 125 19.34 20.07 2.23
C LYS A 125 19.66 18.92 3.19
N GLU A 126 20.65 19.10 4.08
CA GLU A 126 21.01 18.08 5.07
C GLU A 126 19.88 17.82 6.09
N MET A 127 19.16 18.87 6.52
CA MET A 127 18.01 18.73 7.41
C MET A 127 16.86 17.96 6.74
N GLN A 128 16.57 18.25 5.47
CA GLN A 128 15.54 17.55 4.69
C GLN A 128 15.94 16.08 4.42
N GLU A 129 17.20 15.82 4.08
CA GLU A 129 17.73 14.46 3.94
C GLU A 129 17.60 13.68 5.26
N SER A 130 17.92 14.31 6.40
CA SER A 130 17.76 13.69 7.73
C SER A 130 16.29 13.39 8.09
N ILE A 131 15.35 14.26 7.70
CA ILE A 131 13.91 14.05 7.91
C ILE A 131 13.43 12.92 7.00
N HIS A 132 13.86 12.90 5.73
CA HIS A 132 13.50 11.87 4.76
C HIS A 132 13.98 10.48 5.20
N GLU A 133 15.21 10.36 5.68
CA GLU A 133 15.76 9.10 6.22
C GLU A 133 14.99 8.63 7.47
N LYS A 134 14.76 9.53 8.42
CA LYS A 134 13.99 9.23 9.64
C LYS A 134 12.55 8.82 9.32
N LEU A 135 11.89 9.52 8.39
CA LEU A 135 10.54 9.18 7.93
C LEU A 135 10.52 7.80 7.30
N ASN A 136 11.44 7.50 6.38
CA ASN A 136 11.53 6.18 5.76
C ASN A 136 11.76 5.08 6.80
N PHE A 137 12.63 5.33 7.79
CA PHE A 137 12.88 4.40 8.87
C PHE A 137 11.62 4.14 9.72
N ILE A 138 10.94 5.19 10.16
CA ILE A 138 9.73 5.07 11.00
C ILE A 138 8.59 4.41 10.22
N LEU A 139 8.35 4.80 8.98
CA LEU A 139 7.29 4.21 8.15
C LEU A 139 7.56 2.73 7.81
N ARG A 140 8.84 2.34 7.66
CA ARG A 140 9.23 0.93 7.49
C ARG A 140 9.02 0.08 8.74
N THR A 141 9.08 0.71 9.91
CA THR A 141 8.91 0.04 11.22
C THR A 141 7.54 0.29 11.85
N ALA A 142 6.66 1.01 11.16
CA ALA A 142 5.32 1.29 11.62
C ALA A 142 4.51 -0.01 11.66
N PRO A 143 3.68 -0.22 12.72
CA PRO A 143 2.75 -1.32 12.76
C PRO A 143 1.73 -1.12 11.64
N MET A 144 1.91 -1.85 10.54
CA MET A 144 1.02 -1.79 9.37
C MET A 144 0.33 -3.13 9.18
N TRP A 145 -0.65 -3.19 8.29
CA TRP A 145 -1.21 -4.47 7.86
C TRP A 145 -0.23 -5.24 6.96
N ASP A 146 -0.23 -6.56 7.10
CA ASP A 146 0.41 -7.44 6.14
C ASP A 146 -0.27 -7.27 4.77
N ARG A 147 0.49 -7.44 3.69
CA ARG A 147 0.02 -7.27 2.31
C ARG A 147 0.26 -8.52 1.51
N VAL A 148 -0.78 -9.04 0.88
CA VAL A 148 -0.72 -10.13 -0.10
C VAL A 148 -0.97 -9.56 -1.49
N GLU A 149 -0.01 -9.75 -2.39
CA GLU A 149 -0.14 -9.43 -3.81
C GLU A 149 -0.53 -10.69 -4.59
N LEU A 150 -1.68 -10.66 -5.23
CA LEU A 150 -2.23 -11.75 -6.02
C LEU A 150 -2.04 -11.47 -7.52
N GLN A 151 -2.10 -12.53 -8.33
CA GLN A 151 -2.13 -12.41 -9.79
C GLN A 151 -3.24 -11.48 -10.26
N GLY A 152 -2.94 -10.70 -11.30
CA GLY A 152 -3.84 -9.67 -11.84
C GLY A 152 -3.80 -8.35 -11.06
N ASN A 153 -2.66 -8.02 -10.42
CA ASN A 153 -2.43 -6.78 -9.66
C ASN A 153 -3.47 -6.52 -8.56
N LYS A 154 -3.97 -7.59 -7.92
CA LYS A 154 -4.90 -7.50 -6.80
C LYS A 154 -4.12 -7.51 -5.48
N TYR A 155 -4.55 -6.68 -4.54
CA TYR A 155 -3.94 -6.59 -3.22
C TYR A 155 -4.95 -6.87 -2.13
N VAL A 156 -4.53 -7.62 -1.12
CA VAL A 156 -5.30 -7.86 0.10
C VAL A 156 -4.46 -7.37 1.28
N LEU A 157 -5.05 -6.50 2.11
CA LEU A 157 -4.47 -6.03 3.35
C LEU A 157 -5.14 -6.73 4.53
N GLY A 158 -4.39 -6.96 5.60
CA GLY A 158 -4.86 -7.71 6.77
C GLY A 158 -3.74 -8.36 7.55
N GLU A 159 -4.02 -9.49 8.19
CA GLU A 159 -3.10 -10.20 9.07
C GLU A 159 -2.74 -11.57 8.49
N PHE A 160 -1.44 -11.82 8.30
CA PHE A 160 -0.91 -13.13 8.01
C PHE A 160 -0.99 -14.00 9.26
N LEU A 161 -1.58 -15.19 9.11
CA LEU A 161 -1.73 -16.13 10.22
C LEU A 161 -0.66 -17.22 10.12
N GLU A 162 -0.73 -18.06 9.08
CA GLU A 162 0.15 -19.20 8.91
C GLU A 162 0.11 -19.77 7.48
N PHE A 163 1.01 -20.71 7.22
CA PHE A 163 0.97 -21.56 6.04
C PHE A 163 0.27 -22.88 6.35
N MET A 164 -0.49 -23.41 5.40
CA MET A 164 -1.18 -24.69 5.51
C MET A 164 -0.90 -25.56 4.27
N GLY A 165 -0.76 -26.87 4.46
CA GLY A 165 -0.35 -27.76 3.38
C GLY A 165 0.24 -29.07 3.90
N LYS A 166 1.09 -29.70 3.07
CA LYS A 166 1.76 -30.94 3.46
C LYS A 166 2.85 -30.67 4.48
N GLN A 167 3.09 -31.66 5.35
CA GLN A 167 3.99 -31.49 6.48
C GLN A 167 5.41 -31.10 6.08
N GLU A 168 5.90 -31.62 4.95
CA GLU A 168 7.23 -31.24 4.43
C GLU A 168 7.30 -29.74 4.08
N ASP A 169 6.26 -29.21 3.44
CA ASP A 169 6.17 -27.80 3.06
C ASP A 169 6.09 -26.91 4.30
N ILE A 170 5.28 -27.29 5.31
CA ILE A 170 5.15 -26.55 6.56
C ILE A 170 6.47 -26.51 7.33
N GLN A 171 7.20 -27.63 7.36
CA GLN A 171 8.52 -27.70 7.99
C GLN A 171 9.55 -26.83 7.25
N ALA A 172 9.50 -26.75 5.92
CA ALA A 172 10.34 -25.84 5.15
C ALA A 172 10.02 -24.37 5.46
N LEU A 173 8.73 -24.04 5.61
CA LEU A 173 8.24 -22.67 5.82
C LEU A 173 8.31 -22.20 7.28
N LYS A 174 8.66 -23.06 8.25
CA LYS A 174 8.62 -22.77 9.70
C LYS A 174 9.38 -21.52 10.16
N ASN A 175 10.40 -21.13 9.39
CA ASN A 175 11.24 -19.97 9.67
C ASN A 175 10.65 -18.66 9.13
N ILE A 176 9.68 -18.73 8.22
CA ILE A 176 8.92 -17.59 7.74
C ILE A 176 7.84 -17.27 8.77
N LYS A 177 8.18 -16.34 9.65
CA LYS A 177 7.27 -15.76 10.64
C LYS A 177 7.19 -14.26 10.44
N ARG A 178 6.05 -13.67 10.76
CA ARG A 178 5.80 -12.23 10.76
C ARG A 178 6.92 -11.44 11.46
N SER A 179 7.42 -11.97 12.57
CA SER A 179 8.52 -11.41 13.37
C SER A 179 9.95 -11.67 12.85
N LYS A 180 10.13 -12.44 11.78
CA LYS A 180 11.48 -12.79 11.28
C LYS A 180 11.70 -12.44 9.83
N VAL A 181 10.63 -12.31 9.05
CA VAL A 181 10.66 -12.09 7.61
C VAL A 181 9.87 -10.83 7.31
N SER A 182 10.44 -9.97 6.48
CA SER A 182 9.81 -8.72 6.03
C SER A 182 9.07 -8.90 4.71
N ARG A 183 9.62 -9.71 3.80
CA ARG A 183 9.08 -9.86 2.45
C ARG A 183 9.30 -11.26 1.90
N LEU A 184 8.35 -11.72 1.10
CA LEU A 184 8.41 -12.94 0.33
C LEU A 184 8.03 -12.67 -1.13
N ILE A 185 8.68 -13.37 -2.05
CA ILE A 185 8.40 -13.37 -3.48
C ILE A 185 8.26 -14.82 -3.93
N ILE A 186 7.19 -15.11 -4.67
CA ILE A 186 6.89 -16.45 -5.15
C ILE A 186 7.21 -16.48 -6.64
N LYS A 187 8.17 -17.32 -7.00
CA LYS A 187 8.56 -17.58 -8.38
C LYS A 187 8.03 -18.94 -8.81
N LYS A 188 7.28 -18.92 -9.90
CA LYS A 188 6.87 -20.14 -10.60
C LYS A 188 8.09 -20.78 -11.24
N ARG A 189 8.42 -22.02 -10.84
CA ARG A 189 9.48 -22.79 -11.48
C ARG A 189 8.81 -23.80 -12.42
N SER A 190 9.06 -23.67 -13.73
CA SER A 190 8.60 -24.68 -14.68
C SER A 190 9.46 -25.92 -14.54
N TRP A 191 8.85 -27.04 -14.15
CA TRP A 191 9.44 -28.37 -14.28
C TRP A 191 8.65 -29.11 -15.36
N PHE A 192 9.35 -29.71 -16.32
CA PHE A 192 8.77 -30.60 -17.32
C PHE A 192 8.50 -31.98 -16.71
N GLY A 193 7.24 -32.41 -16.61
CA GLY A 193 6.87 -33.80 -16.26
C GLY A 193 5.79 -33.94 -15.18
N LEU A 194 5.49 -35.19 -14.78
CA LEU A 194 4.40 -35.62 -13.88
C LEU A 194 4.58 -35.27 -12.38
N THR A 195 5.55 -34.42 -12.01
CA THR A 195 5.77 -34.07 -10.59
C THR A 195 4.83 -32.96 -10.14
N PRO A 196 4.43 -32.92 -8.86
CA PRO A 196 3.67 -31.80 -8.29
C PRO A 196 4.34 -30.47 -8.64
N TYR A 197 3.56 -29.49 -9.10
CA TYR A 197 4.09 -28.17 -9.46
C TYR A 197 4.75 -27.53 -8.24
N MET A 198 6.07 -27.35 -8.28
CA MET A 198 6.85 -26.76 -7.20
C MET A 198 7.03 -25.25 -7.44
N LEU A 199 7.00 -24.48 -6.36
CA LEU A 199 7.21 -23.04 -6.34
C LEU A 199 8.51 -22.73 -5.60
N GLN A 200 9.29 -21.81 -6.15
CA GLN A 200 10.44 -21.24 -5.47
C GLN A 200 9.95 -20.04 -4.65
N VAL A 201 10.24 -20.04 -3.36
CA VAL A 201 9.93 -18.93 -2.45
C VAL A 201 11.23 -18.25 -2.08
N LEU A 202 11.37 -16.99 -2.46
CA LEU A 202 12.45 -16.12 -2.02
C LEU A 202 11.93 -15.29 -0.86
N TYR A 203 12.67 -15.20 0.24
CA TYR A 203 12.27 -14.37 1.37
C TYR A 203 13.45 -13.58 1.94
N SER A 204 13.13 -12.37 2.39
CA SER A 204 14.06 -11.45 3.03
C SER A 204 13.88 -11.54 4.54
N PRO A 205 14.91 -11.96 5.29
CA PRO A 205 14.92 -11.79 6.74
C PRO A 205 14.71 -10.31 7.10
N ARG A 206 14.13 -10.08 8.27
CA ARG A 206 13.96 -8.73 8.80
C ARG A 206 15.26 -8.28 9.46
N ASP A 207 15.76 -7.12 9.05
CA ASP A 207 16.89 -6.47 9.69
C ASP A 207 16.38 -5.57 10.83
N TYR A 208 16.67 -5.95 12.07
CA TYR A 208 16.35 -5.18 13.27
C TYR A 208 17.47 -4.23 13.70
N ARG A 209 18.63 -4.27 13.02
CA ARG A 209 19.88 -3.67 13.48
C ARG A 209 20.43 -2.56 12.58
N SER A 210 19.93 -2.40 11.36
CA SER A 210 20.56 -1.48 10.40
C SER A 210 19.91 -0.09 10.35
N GLU A 211 20.65 0.90 10.85
CA GLU A 211 20.53 2.34 10.53
C GLU A 211 21.02 2.68 9.10
N GLY A 212 21.16 1.68 8.22
CA GLY A 212 21.71 1.83 6.87
C GLY A 212 21.25 0.76 5.89
N THR A 213 21.52 0.97 4.61
CA THR A 213 21.17 0.12 3.46
C THR A 213 21.89 -1.24 3.51
N SER A 214 21.40 -2.14 4.34
CA SER A 214 21.79 -3.55 4.31
C SER A 214 21.00 -4.23 3.19
N ASP A 215 21.67 -4.56 2.08
CA ASP A 215 21.13 -5.41 1.03
C ASP A 215 20.71 -6.74 1.67
N SER A 216 19.40 -6.89 1.89
CA SER A 216 18.87 -8.02 2.63
C SER A 216 19.11 -9.29 1.82
N GLU A 217 20.00 -10.16 2.32
CA GLU A 217 20.29 -11.46 1.73
C GLU A 217 19.00 -12.26 1.56
N TRP A 218 18.61 -12.50 0.31
CA TRP A 218 17.42 -13.29 0.01
C TRP A 218 17.73 -14.76 0.23
N LYS A 219 16.95 -15.39 1.11
CA LYS A 219 16.96 -16.84 1.30
C LYS A 219 15.95 -17.50 0.38
N GLU A 220 16.24 -18.72 -0.03
CA GLU A 220 15.36 -19.48 -0.91
C GLU A 220 14.92 -20.82 -0.32
N LEU A 221 13.74 -21.25 -0.69
CA LEU A 221 13.23 -22.60 -0.44
C LEU A 221 12.24 -23.00 -1.54
N THR A 222 11.88 -24.28 -1.58
CA THR A 222 10.93 -24.81 -2.56
C THR A 222 9.78 -25.51 -1.84
N VAL A 223 8.55 -25.23 -2.26
CA VAL A 223 7.32 -25.84 -1.72
C VAL A 223 6.33 -26.14 -2.83
N ARG A 224 5.32 -26.96 -2.53
CA ARG A 224 4.29 -27.32 -3.52
C ARG A 224 3.35 -26.15 -3.82
N SER A 225 2.79 -26.14 -5.03
CA SER A 225 1.82 -25.13 -5.46
C SER A 225 0.49 -25.16 -4.71
N SER A 226 0.20 -26.29 -4.07
CA SER A 226 -0.97 -26.55 -3.26
C SER A 226 -0.86 -26.01 -1.85
N THR A 227 0.32 -25.57 -1.41
CA THR A 227 0.47 -24.88 -0.12
C THR A 227 -0.39 -23.63 -0.11
N GLU A 228 -1.05 -23.37 0.99
CA GLU A 228 -1.98 -22.27 1.19
C GLU A 228 -1.42 -21.28 2.22
N VAL A 229 -1.79 -20.02 2.05
CA VAL A 229 -1.60 -18.95 3.03
C VAL A 229 -2.94 -18.66 3.66
N PHE A 230 -2.96 -18.66 4.99
CA PHE A 230 -4.12 -18.25 5.77
C PHE A 230 -3.92 -16.79 6.17
N PHE A 231 -4.91 -15.98 5.81
CA PHE A 231 -4.84 -14.54 5.92
C PHE A 231 -6.18 -13.99 6.39
N ARG A 232 -6.20 -13.10 7.38
CA ARG A 232 -7.41 -12.43 7.83
C ARG A 232 -7.47 -11.04 7.19
N PRO A 233 -8.37 -10.79 6.23
CA PRO A 233 -8.47 -9.47 5.61
C PRO A 233 -8.82 -8.39 6.63
N GLU A 234 -8.36 -7.17 6.36
CA GLU A 234 -8.76 -5.98 7.10
C GLU A 234 -10.29 -5.87 7.16
N ASN A 235 -10.83 -5.52 8.33
CA ASN A 235 -12.27 -5.40 8.59
C ASN A 235 -13.08 -6.70 8.41
N SER A 236 -12.43 -7.87 8.41
CA SER A 236 -13.10 -9.17 8.38
C SER A 236 -12.72 -10.05 9.56
N THR A 237 -13.71 -10.72 10.15
CA THR A 237 -13.48 -11.79 11.13
C THR A 237 -13.21 -13.15 10.47
N LYS A 238 -13.44 -13.26 9.15
CA LYS A 238 -13.30 -14.51 8.41
C LYS A 238 -11.86 -14.68 7.92
N VAL A 239 -11.33 -15.89 8.08
CA VAL A 239 -10.03 -16.27 7.53
C VAL A 239 -10.20 -16.59 6.04
N HIS A 240 -9.40 -15.94 5.21
CA HIS A 240 -9.28 -16.21 3.79
C HIS A 240 -8.11 -17.15 3.52
N LYS A 241 -8.32 -18.08 2.59
CA LYS A 241 -7.31 -19.06 2.18
C LYS A 241 -6.92 -18.79 0.74
N SER A 242 -5.64 -18.64 0.48
CA SER A 242 -5.12 -18.42 -0.88
C SER A 242 -4.02 -19.41 -1.19
N LYS A 243 -4.09 -20.07 -2.35
CA LYS A 243 -3.02 -20.95 -2.80
C LYS A 243 -1.77 -20.13 -3.08
N LEU A 244 -0.61 -20.63 -2.67
CA LEU A 244 0.67 -19.95 -2.89
C LEU A 244 0.92 -19.70 -4.38
N SER A 245 0.41 -20.57 -5.26
CA SER A 245 0.49 -20.43 -6.72
C SER A 245 -0.27 -19.23 -7.30
N SER A 246 -1.23 -18.64 -6.57
CA SER A 246 -1.92 -17.41 -6.99
C SER A 246 -1.29 -16.14 -6.44
N ILE A 247 -0.34 -16.27 -5.50
CA ILE A 247 0.33 -15.14 -4.85
C ILE A 247 1.63 -14.81 -5.58
N ILE A 248 1.91 -13.53 -5.77
CA ILE A 248 3.15 -12.99 -6.35
C ILE A 248 4.12 -12.63 -5.24
N SER A 249 3.66 -11.89 -4.23
CA SER A 249 4.48 -11.45 -3.11
C SER A 249 3.67 -11.31 -1.82
N LEU A 250 4.36 -11.44 -0.69
CA LEU A 250 3.83 -11.07 0.62
C LEU A 250 4.77 -10.06 1.27
N SER A 251 4.22 -9.00 1.84
CA SER A 251 4.95 -8.09 2.72
C SER A 251 4.40 -8.27 4.12
N LEU A 252 5.25 -8.73 5.03
CA LEU A 252 4.88 -8.96 6.41
C LEU A 252 5.36 -7.76 7.24
N THR A 253 4.50 -7.23 8.08
CA THR A 253 4.76 -6.15 9.02
C THR A 253 4.95 -6.77 10.40
N ALA A 254 5.78 -6.23 11.28
CA ALA A 254 5.94 -6.77 12.64
C ALA A 254 5.28 -5.82 13.63
#